data_AF-A0A3D3V4E9-F1
#
_entry.id   AF-A0A3D3V4E9-F1
#
_cell.length_a   1.000
_cell.length_b   1.000
_cell.length_c   1.000
_cell.angle_alpha   90.00
_cell.angle_beta   90.00
_cell.angle_gamma   90.00
#
_symmetry.space_group_name_H-M   'P 1'
#
loop_
_entity.id
_entity.type
_entity.pdbx_description
1 polymer ?
#
loop_
_entity_poly.entity_id
_entity_poly.type
_entity_poly.pdbx_seq_one_letter_code
_entity_poly.pdbx_strand_id
1 'polypeptide(L)' 'MHVYESSFYYIDYVIAQFCAFQLLKRSFEDRASTLQDYIKLCDLGGSLSFQQLLKVANIQSPFDESVAESLGDLLPLLK' A
#
# COMPACT_ATOMS: atom_id res chain seq x y z
N MET A 1 3.62 7.75 22.46
CA MET A 1 2.51 8.26 21.63
C MET A 1 1.57 7.12 21.22
N HIS A 2 1.78 6.37 20.13
CA HIS A 2 0.76 5.47 19.55
C HIS A 2 0.16 4.43 20.51
N VAL A 3 0.96 3.74 21.32
CA VAL A 3 0.44 2.72 22.26
C VAL A 3 -0.40 3.32 23.41
N TYR A 4 -0.08 4.55 23.84
CA TYR A 4 -0.70 5.18 25.02
C TYR A 4 -1.81 6.17 24.67
N GLU A 5 -1.77 6.75 23.47
CA GLU A 5 -2.72 7.78 23.03
C GLU A 5 -3.72 7.25 22.00
N SER A 6 -3.37 6.19 21.26
CA SER A 6 -4.20 5.66 20.17
C SER A 6 -3.98 4.16 20.01
N SER A 7 -4.47 3.39 20.99
CA SER A 7 -4.41 1.93 20.98
C SER A 7 -4.82 1.36 19.62
N PHE A 8 -4.10 0.34 19.16
CA PHE A 8 -4.23 -0.33 17.86
C PHE A 8 -3.79 0.45 16.61
N TYR A 9 -3.58 1.77 16.65
CA TYR A 9 -3.17 2.55 15.46
C TYR A 9 -1.84 2.10 14.83
N TYR A 10 -0.99 1.40 15.58
CA TYR A 10 0.31 0.96 15.06
C TYR A 10 0.17 -0.08 13.93
N ILE A 11 -0.92 -0.87 13.91
CA ILE A 11 -1.11 -1.89 12.87
C ILE A 11 -1.34 -1.27 11.49
N ASP A 12 -1.96 -0.08 11.45
CA ASP A 12 -2.24 0.66 10.23
C ASP A 12 -0.95 0.99 9.46
N TYR A 13 0.17 1.23 10.17
CA TYR A 13 1.46 1.42 9.52
C TYR A 13 1.95 0.18 8.79
N VAL A 14 1.79 -1.02 9.38
CA VAL A 14 2.19 -2.27 8.75
C VAL A 14 1.31 -2.54 7.52
N ILE A 15 0.00 -2.35 7.65
CA ILE A 15 -0.96 -2.50 6.55
C ILE A 15 -0.62 -1.52 5.40
N ALA A 16 -0.36 -0.25 5.73
CA ALA A 16 0.02 0.76 4.75
C ALA A 16 1.38 0.47 4.10
N GLN A 17 2.34 -0.09 4.85
CA GLN A 17 3.66 -0.45 4.33
C GLN A 17 3.57 -1.53 3.23
N PHE A 18 2.71 -2.54 3.42
CA PHE A 18 2.46 -3.56 2.39
C PHE A 18 1.85 -2.93 1.13
N CYS A 19 0.95 -1.95 1.27
CA CYS A 19 0.41 -1.21 0.14
C CYS A 19 1.49 -0.37 -0.57
N ALA A 20 2.36 0.30 0.20
CA ALA A 20 3.45 1.12 -0.32
C ALA A 20 4.48 0.30 -1.09
N PHE A 21 4.82 -0.91 -0.62
CA PHE A 21 5.74 -1.78 -1.34
C PHE A 21 5.18 -2.28 -2.66
N GLN A 22 3.87 -2.51 -2.77
CA GLN A 22 3.24 -2.85 -4.04
C GLN A 22 3.35 -1.68 -5.04
N LEU A 23 3.11 -0.45 -4.59
CA LEU A 23 3.34 0.75 -5.42
C LEU A 23 4.81 0.88 -5.80
N LEU A 24 5.74 0.63 -4.88
CA LEU A 24 7.18 0.66 -5.17
C LEU A 24 7.55 -0.36 -6.25
N LYS A 25 7.11 -1.61 -6.12
CA LYS A 25 7.33 -2.68 -7.12
C LYS A 25 6.85 -2.24 -8.50
N ARG A 26 5.60 -1.80 -8.58
CA ARG A 26 4.98 -1.33 -9.83
C ARG A 26 5.67 -0.10 -10.40
N SER A 27 6.24 0.76 -9.55
CA SER A 27 6.98 1.94 -10.01
C SER A 27 8.28 1.60 -10.76
N PHE A 28 8.87 0.42 -10.51
CA PHE A 28 10.02 -0.07 -11.29
C PHE A 28 9.61 -0.62 -12.66
N GLU A 29 8.35 -1.01 -12.83
CA GLU A 29 7.78 -1.54 -14.07
C GLU A 29 7.21 -0.41 -14.95
N ASP A 30 6.33 0.42 -14.38
CA ASP A 30 5.74 1.60 -15.01
C ASP A 30 5.50 2.71 -13.98
N ARG A 31 6.46 3.62 -13.88
CA ARG A 31 6.41 4.74 -12.95
C ARG A 31 5.28 5.73 -13.25
N ALA A 32 4.97 5.98 -14.52
CA ALA A 32 4.01 7.01 -14.91
C ALA A 32 2.58 6.56 -14.56
N SER A 33 2.23 5.32 -14.95
CA SER A 33 0.94 4.72 -14.61
C SER A 33 0.77 4.57 -13.08
N THR A 34 1.81 4.10 -12.39
CA THR A 34 1.77 3.96 -10.92
C THR A 34 1.55 5.30 -10.21
N LEU A 35 2.18 6.37 -10.68
CA LEU A 35 1.99 7.70 -10.12
C LEU A 35 0.56 8.22 -10.37
N GLN A 36 -0.03 7.95 -11.53
CA GLN A 36 -1.42 8.31 -11.83
C GLN A 36 -2.41 7.61 -10.88
N ASP A 37 -2.22 6.32 -10.63
CA ASP A 37 -3.04 5.57 -9.68
C ASP A 37 -2.91 6.11 -8.25
N TYR A 38 -1.69 6.48 -7.84
CA TYR A 38 -1.44 7.10 -6.54
C TYR A 38 -2.11 8.48 -6.40
N ILE A 39 -2.04 9.32 -7.43
CA ILE A 39 -2.72 10.63 -7.42
C ILE A 39 -4.23 10.44 -7.32
N LYS A 40 -4.79 9.49 -8.09
CA LYS A 40 -6.22 9.18 -8.04
C LYS A 40 -6.66 8.68 -6.65
N LEU A 41 -5.81 7.90 -5.98
CA LEU A 41 -6.03 7.50 -4.59
C LEU A 41 -6.10 8.72 -3.66
N CYS A 42 -5.14 9.65 -3.79
CA CYS A 42 -5.10 10.88 -3.00
C CYS A 42 -6.33 11.78 -3.24
N ASP A 43 -6.76 11.93 -4.48
CA ASP A 43 -7.93 12.76 -4.85
C ASP A 43 -9.23 12.25 -4.21
N LEU A 44 -9.35 10.94 -3.99
CA LEU A 44 -10.52 10.34 -3.33
C LEU A 44 -10.52 10.53 -1.81
N GLY A 45 -9.37 10.71 -1.17
CA GLY A 45 -9.25 10.85 0.27
C GLY A 45 -10.06 9.79 1.05
N GLY A 46 -10.89 10.25 2.00
CA GLY A 46 -11.76 9.39 2.81
C GLY A 46 -13.15 9.13 2.21
N SER A 47 -13.37 9.40 0.93
CA SER A 47 -14.70 9.24 0.30
C SER A 47 -15.14 7.77 0.12
N LEU A 48 -14.21 6.82 0.20
CA LEU A 48 -14.43 5.40 0.01
C LEU A 48 -13.86 4.58 1.17
N SER A 49 -14.34 3.35 1.33
CA SER A 49 -13.76 2.42 2.30
C SER A 49 -12.35 1.99 1.88
N PHE A 50 -11.55 1.51 2.83
CA PHE A 50 -10.19 1.03 2.56
C PHE A 50 -10.12 0.05 1.37
N GLN A 51 -10.97 -0.97 1.35
CA GLN A 51 -11.00 -1.97 0.28
C GLN A 51 -11.34 -1.36 -1.09
N GLN A 52 -12.19 -0.33 -1.11
CA GLN A 52 -12.54 0.37 -2.35
C GLN A 52 -11.39 1.26 -2.83
N LEU A 53 -10.69 1.94 -1.91
CA LEU A 53 -9.50 2.73 -2.22
C LEU A 53 -8.39 1.86 -2.82
N LEU A 54 -8.14 0.68 -2.24
CA LEU A 54 -7.16 -0.28 -2.80
C LEU A 54 -7.48 -0.67 -4.25
N LYS A 55 -8.75 -0.95 -4.55
CA LYS A 55 -9.20 -1.28 -5.91
C LYS A 55 -8.96 -0.14 -6.90
N VAL A 56 -9.20 1.11 -6.48
CA VAL A 56 -8.96 2.27 -7.35
C VAL A 56 -7.48 2.49 -7.64
N ALA A 57 -6.62 2.24 -6.66
CA ALA A 57 -5.17 2.41 -6.76
C ALA A 57 -4.45 1.21 -7.41
N ASN A 58 -5.20 0.19 -7.85
CA ASN A 58 -4.65 -1.09 -8.33
C ASN A 58 -3.70 -1.74 -7.31
N ILE A 59 -4.04 -1.68 -6.02
CA ILE A 59 -3.30 -2.30 -4.92
C ILE A 59 -4.07 -3.54 -4.48
N GLN A 60 -3.39 -4.68 -4.39
CA GLN A 60 -3.97 -5.91 -3.86
C GLN A 60 -4.12 -5.84 -2.34
N SER A 61 -5.08 -6.59 -1.80
CA SER A 61 -5.34 -6.58 -0.36
C SER A 61 -4.07 -7.00 0.38
N PRO A 62 -3.58 -6.23 1.37
CA PRO A 62 -2.42 -6.62 2.17
C PRO A 62 -2.71 -7.83 3.06
N PHE A 63 -3.96 -8.30 3.09
CA PHE A 63 -4.37 -9.53 3.77
C PHE A 63 -4.34 -10.77 2.86
N ASP A 64 -4.08 -10.61 1.56
CA ASP A 64 -3.90 -11.73 0.65
C ASP A 64 -2.49 -12.33 0.81
N GLU A 65 -2.41 -13.64 1.04
CA GLU A 65 -1.15 -14.34 1.30
C GLU A 65 -0.13 -14.15 0.17
N SER A 66 -0.60 -14.11 -1.08
CA SER A 66 0.22 -13.88 -2.27
C SER A 66 0.95 -12.54 -2.26
N VAL A 67 0.41 -11.51 -1.59
CA VAL A 67 1.08 -10.21 -1.47
C VAL A 67 2.34 -10.38 -0.62
N ALA A 68 2.23 -11.04 0.53
CA ALA A 68 3.38 -11.25 1.43
C ALA A 68 4.51 -12.03 0.74
N GLU A 69 4.18 -13.07 -0.02
CA GLU A 69 5.15 -13.83 -0.81
C GLU A 69 5.81 -12.93 -1.87
N SER A 70 5.01 -12.19 -2.65
CA SER A 70 5.50 -11.35 -3.75
C SER A 70 6.41 -10.18 -3.33
N LEU A 71 6.29 -9.74 -2.07
CA LEU A 71 7.10 -8.66 -1.50
C LEU A 71 8.43 -9.17 -0.95
N GLY A 72 8.57 -10.46 -0.66
CA GLY A 72 9.86 -11.06 -0.30
C GLY A 72 10.93 -10.82 -1.38
N ASP A 73 10.50 -10.80 -2.64
CA ASP A 73 11.35 -10.56 -3.82
C ASP A 73 11.86 -9.11 -3.94
N LEU A 74 11.30 -8.15 -3.20
CA LEU A 74 11.75 -6.75 -3.18
C LEU A 74 12.96 -6.52 -2.27
N LEU A 75 13.23 -7.42 -1.31
CA LEU A 75 14.36 -7.28 -0.37
C LEU A 75 15.73 -7.08 -1.05
N PRO A 76 16.06 -7.76 -2.17
CA PRO A 76 17.28 -7.51 -2.91
C PRO A 76 17.34 -6.12 -3.59
N LEU A 77 16.20 -5.52 -3.94
CA LEU A 77 16.11 -4.22 -4.60
C LEU A 77 16.30 -3.03 -3.64
N LEU A 78 16.27 -3.29 -2.33
CA LEU A 78 16.43 -2.28 -1.27
C LEU A 78 17.86 -2.22 -0.69
N LYS A 79 18.80 -3.02 -1.22
CA LYS A 79 20.23 -3.01 -0.85
C LYS A 79 21.04 -2.21 -1.87
#